data_AF-M4FHW8-F1
#
_entry.id   AF-M4FHW8-F1
#
_cell.length_a   1.000
_cell.length_b   1.000
_cell.length_c   1.000
_cell.angle_alpha   90.00
_cell.angle_beta   90.00
_cell.angle_gamma   90.00
#
_symmetry.space_group_name_H-M   'P 1'
#
loop_
_entity.id
_entity.type
_entity.pdbx_description
1 polymer ?
#
loop_
_entity_poly.entity_id
_entity_poly.type
_entity_poly.pdbx_seq_one_letter_code
_entity_poly.pdbx_strand_id
1 'polypeptide(L)'
;MMEVTGDHEEEVCELVLVQSPDSGCSDVSEEAYLRNAAKISLTANDGIVSHETRIVNPLGFMVKTPSADCPAAFKELGIVPDVTF
;
A
#
# COMPACT_ATOMS: atom_id res chain seq x y z
N MET A 1 -2.70 -1.14 -15.15
CA MET A 1 -2.50 0.31 -15.26
C MET A 1 -3.86 0.96 -15.14
N MET A 2 -3.99 2.02 -14.34
CA MET A 2 -5.23 2.79 -14.22
C MET A 2 -5.08 4.06 -15.05
N GLU A 3 -6.02 4.32 -15.94
CA GLU A 3 -6.05 5.56 -16.70
C GLU A 3 -6.74 6.66 -15.87
N VAL A 4 -6.15 7.85 -15.88
CA VAL A 4 -6.63 9.03 -15.18
C VAL A 4 -6.83 10.12 -16.21
N THR A 5 -7.98 10.80 -16.17
CA THR A 5 -8.33 11.85 -17.12
C THR A 5 -8.45 13.19 -16.42
N GLY A 6 -7.70 14.18 -16.91
CA GLY A 6 -7.72 15.53 -16.36
C GLY A 6 -6.62 15.76 -15.32
N ASP A 7 -6.53 17.02 -14.88
CA ASP A 7 -5.61 17.46 -13.82
C ASP A 7 -6.38 17.51 -12.49
N HIS A 8 -5.86 16.87 -11.46
CA HIS A 8 -6.52 16.71 -10.16
C HIS A 8 -5.82 17.58 -9.10
N GLU A 9 -5.76 18.89 -9.35
CA GLU A 9 -4.92 19.85 -8.59
C GLU A 9 -5.22 19.89 -7.09
N GLU A 10 -6.47 20.11 -6.73
CA GLU A 10 -6.90 20.31 -5.32
C GLU A 10 -7.50 19.03 -4.70
N GLU A 11 -7.44 17.91 -5.43
CA GLU A 11 -8.06 16.66 -5.00
C GLU A 11 -7.10 15.77 -4.22
N VAL A 12 -7.60 15.18 -3.13
CA VAL A 12 -6.86 14.13 -2.41
C VAL A 12 -7.20 12.78 -3.04
N CYS A 13 -6.36 12.34 -3.98
CA CYS A 13 -6.52 11.05 -4.65
C CYS A 13 -5.85 9.92 -3.87
N GLU A 14 -6.57 8.81 -3.69
CA GLU A 14 -6.09 7.66 -2.94
C GLU A 14 -6.56 6.34 -3.56
N LEU A 15 -5.72 5.31 -3.47
CA LEU A 15 -6.07 3.94 -3.83
C LEU A 15 -6.36 3.15 -2.56
N VAL A 16 -7.38 2.30 -2.60
CA VAL A 16 -7.75 1.40 -1.51
C VAL A 16 -7.85 -0.04 -2.02
N LEU A 17 -7.61 -1.00 -1.13
CA LEU A 17 -7.85 -2.41 -1.41
C LEU A 17 -9.35 -2.69 -1.49
N VAL A 18 -9.80 -3.37 -2.54
CA VAL A 18 -11.21 -3.73 -2.73
C VAL A 18 -11.43 -5.23 -2.56
N GLN A 19 -10.66 -6.04 -3.29
CA GLN A 19 -10.79 -7.49 -3.24
C GLN A 19 -9.47 -8.16 -3.62
N SER A 20 -9.12 -9.22 -2.88
CA SER A 20 -8.03 -10.12 -3.25
C SER A 20 -8.53 -11.26 -4.12
N PRO A 21 -7.80 -11.64 -5.18
CA PRO A 21 -8.09 -12.87 -5.91
C PRO A 21 -7.72 -14.13 -5.10
N ASP A 22 -6.93 -14.00 -4.04
CA ASP A 22 -6.53 -15.09 -3.16
C ASP A 22 -7.34 -15.07 -1.85
N SER A 23 -8.18 -16.08 -1.65
CA SER A 23 -8.99 -16.24 -0.44
C SER A 23 -8.19 -16.49 0.85
N GLY A 24 -6.92 -16.90 0.75
CA GLY A 24 -6.01 -17.05 1.89
C GLY A 24 -5.28 -15.76 2.28
N CYS A 25 -5.32 -14.74 1.42
CA CYS A 25 -4.65 -13.46 1.57
C CYS A 25 -5.62 -12.34 1.18
N SER A 26 -6.69 -12.17 1.95
CA SER A 26 -7.82 -11.29 1.62
C SER A 26 -8.14 -10.25 2.69
N ASP A 27 -7.53 -10.37 3.87
CA ASP A 27 -7.89 -9.54 5.01
C ASP A 27 -7.16 -8.20 4.91
N VAL A 28 -7.83 -7.11 5.25
CA VAL A 28 -7.22 -5.77 5.31
C VAL A 28 -6.87 -5.50 6.78
N SER A 29 -5.67 -4.98 7.06
CA SER A 29 -5.24 -4.75 8.44
C SER A 29 -6.18 -3.77 9.16
N GLU A 30 -6.63 -4.13 10.36
CA GLU A 30 -7.51 -3.30 11.21
C GLU A 30 -6.74 -2.57 12.31
N GLU A 31 -5.40 -2.50 12.20
CA GLU A 31 -4.56 -1.82 13.18
C GLU A 31 -4.99 -0.35 13.36
N ALA A 32 -5.13 0.05 14.62
CA ALA A 32 -5.48 1.42 14.96
C ALA A 32 -4.44 2.37 14.34
N TYR A 33 -4.92 3.47 13.74
CA TYR A 33 -4.12 4.51 13.08
C TYR A 33 -3.49 4.12 11.74
N LEU A 34 -3.72 2.91 11.22
CA LEU A 34 -3.32 2.54 9.87
C LEU A 34 -4.38 2.99 8.85
N ARG A 35 -4.02 3.92 7.97
CA ARG A 35 -4.84 4.22 6.78
C ARG A 35 -4.45 3.23 5.68
N ASN A 36 -5.34 2.27 5.38
CA ASN A 36 -5.16 1.29 4.30
C ASN A 36 -5.39 1.90 2.90
N ALA A 37 -4.70 3.00 2.63
CA ALA A 37 -4.81 3.70 1.37
C ALA A 37 -3.44 4.25 0.92
N ALA A 38 -3.15 4.14 -0.36
CA ALA A 38 -1.97 4.75 -0.97
C ALA A 38 -2.37 6.10 -1.57
N LYS A 39 -1.83 7.19 -1.02
CA LYS A 39 -2.07 8.53 -1.55
C LYS A 39 -1.22 8.81 -2.77
N ILE A 40 -1.75 9.59 -3.71
CA ILE A 40 -0.99 10.01 -4.89
C ILE A 40 -1.37 11.42 -5.34
N SER A 41 -0.34 12.20 -5.68
CA SER A 41 -0.51 13.47 -6.37
C SER A 41 -0.74 13.20 -7.86
N LEU A 42 -1.90 13.66 -8.36
CA LEU A 42 -2.28 13.61 -9.77
C LEU A 42 -2.33 15.01 -10.38
N THR A 43 -1.57 15.96 -9.81
CA THR A 43 -1.39 17.28 -10.41
C THR A 43 -0.20 17.33 -11.37
N ALA A 44 -0.35 18.08 -12.47
CA ALA A 44 0.77 18.44 -13.34
C ALA A 44 1.62 19.59 -12.77
N ASN A 45 1.13 20.29 -11.74
CA ASN A 45 1.73 21.50 -11.16
C ASN A 45 2.62 21.22 -9.93
N ASP A 46 3.26 20.04 -9.85
CA ASP A 46 4.08 19.64 -8.70
C ASP A 46 5.59 19.54 -8.99
N GLY A 47 6.04 20.00 -10.16
CA GLY A 47 7.45 20.03 -10.55
C GLY A 47 8.07 18.65 -10.83
N ILE A 48 7.25 17.59 -10.91
CA ILE A 48 7.68 16.25 -11.29
C ILE A 48 7.67 16.13 -12.82
N VAL A 49 8.86 15.92 -13.40
CA VAL A 49 9.07 15.84 -14.86
C VAL A 49 8.32 14.65 -15.49
N SER A 50 8.05 13.58 -14.74
CA SER A 50 7.26 12.43 -15.20
C SER A 50 5.76 12.71 -15.10
N HIS A 51 5.21 13.41 -16.08
CA HIS A 51 3.80 13.81 -16.09
C HIS A 51 2.83 12.68 -16.50
N GLU A 52 3.31 11.61 -17.14
CA GLU A 52 2.42 10.60 -17.74
C GLU A 52 2.15 9.38 -16.86
N THR A 53 2.98 9.11 -15.85
CA THR A 53 2.81 7.93 -14.98
C THR A 53 3.27 8.24 -13.57
N ARG A 54 2.39 7.91 -12.62
CA ARG A 54 2.64 8.01 -11.19
C ARG A 54 2.67 6.62 -10.58
N ILE A 55 3.72 6.33 -9.82
CA ILE A 55 3.88 5.08 -9.08
C ILE A 55 3.47 5.35 -7.64
N VAL A 56 2.58 4.51 -7.11
CA VAL A 56 2.08 4.62 -5.74
C VAL A 56 2.72 3.57 -4.86
N ASN A 57 2.72 3.80 -3.55
CA ASN A 57 3.16 2.78 -2.61
C ASN A 57 2.32 1.51 -2.74
N PRO A 58 2.93 0.32 -2.68
CA PRO A 58 2.20 -0.93 -2.74
C PRO A 58 1.24 -1.07 -1.55
N LEU A 59 0.08 -1.66 -1.81
CA LEU A 59 -0.88 -2.05 -0.78
C LEU A 59 -0.91 -3.58 -0.72
N GLY A 60 -1.04 -4.13 0.48
CA GLY A 60 -1.03 -5.57 0.72
C GLY A 60 -2.24 -6.02 1.54
N PHE A 61 -2.81 -7.16 1.15
CA PHE A 61 -3.69 -7.94 2.01
C PHE A 61 -2.86 -8.76 3.00
N MET A 62 -3.49 -9.13 4.10
CA MET A 62 -2.91 -9.93 5.17
C MET A 62 -3.29 -11.40 4.98
N VAL A 63 -2.32 -12.28 5.24
CA VAL A 63 -2.56 -13.70 5.43
C VAL A 63 -3.04 -13.97 6.85
N LYS A 64 -3.86 -15.00 7.02
CA LYS A 64 -4.38 -15.40 8.34
C LYS A 64 -3.31 -15.96 9.28
N THR A 65 -2.24 -16.51 8.72
CA THR A 65 -1.16 -17.14 9.47
C THR A 65 0.17 -16.59 8.95
N PRO A 66 1.02 -16.01 9.81
CA PRO A 66 2.34 -15.54 9.42
C PRO A 66 3.18 -16.66 8.81
N SER A 67 4.03 -16.33 7.85
CA SER A 67 4.99 -17.29 7.31
C SER A 67 6.02 -17.67 8.38
N ALA A 68 6.46 -18.93 8.37
CA ALA A 68 7.54 -19.41 9.24
C ALA A 68 8.87 -18.68 9.01
N ASP A 69 9.03 -18.02 7.86
CA ASP A 69 10.22 -17.24 7.50
C ASP A 69 10.20 -15.81 8.05
N CYS A 70 9.06 -15.31 8.55
CA CYS A 70 8.95 -13.95 9.08
C CYS A 70 10.00 -13.61 10.17
N PRO A 71 10.27 -14.48 11.17
CA PRO A 71 11.29 -14.19 12.18
C PRO A 71 12.69 -13.95 11.61
N ALA A 72 13.06 -14.71 10.56
CA ALA A 72 14.35 -14.55 9.90
C ALA A 72 14.44 -13.20 9.17
N ALA A 73 13.37 -12.80 8.47
CA ALA A 73 13.28 -11.51 7.79
C ALA A 73 13.37 -10.33 8.78
N PHE A 74 12.65 -10.37 9.91
CA PHE A 74 12.73 -9.33 10.93
C PHE A 74 14.14 -9.19 11.51
N LYS A 75 14.82 -10.32 11.75
CA LYS A 75 16.21 -10.34 12.21
C LYS A 75 17.18 -9.70 11.20
N GLU A 76 17.01 -9.99 9.92
CA GLU A 76 17.81 -9.39 8.84
C GLU A 76 17.63 -7.86 8.78
N LEU A 77 16.38 -7.40 8.94
CA LEU A 77 16.03 -5.98 8.95
C LEU A 77 16.38 -5.27 10.27
N GLY A 78 16.79 -5.99 11.30
CA GLY A 78 17.12 -5.42 12.62
C GLY A 78 15.91 -4.88 13.38
N ILE A 79 14.71 -5.40 13.10
CA ILE A 79 13.45 -4.97 13.69
C ILE A 79 13.06 -5.96 14.81
N VAL A 80 12.65 -5.43 15.96
CA VAL A 80 12.03 -6.22 17.03
C VAL A 80 10.52 -6.26 16.76
N PRO A 81 9.94 -7.42 16.41
CA PRO A 81 8.53 -7.52 16.09
C PRO A 81 7.67 -7.42 17.36
N ASP A 82 6.54 -6.72 17.25
CA ASP A 82 5.56 -6.54 18.33
C ASP A 82 4.58 -7.74 18.45
N VAL A 83 4.84 -8.79 17.66
CA VAL A 83 4.04 -10.02 17.61
C VAL A 83 4.93 -11.25 17.87
N THR A 84 4.43 -12.18 18.69
CA THR A 84 5.00 -13.53 18.84
C THR A 84 4.53 -14.42 17.70
N PHE A 85 5.47 -15.01 16.96
CA PHE A 85 5.22 -15.98 15.89
C PHE A 85 4.95 -17.38 16.43
#